data_AF-A0A257ZMV1-F1
#
_entry.id   AF-A0A257ZMV1-F1
#
_cell.length_a   1.000
_cell.length_b   1.000
_cell.length_c   1.000
_cell.angle_alpha   90.00
_cell.angle_beta   90.00
_cell.angle_gamma   90.00
#
_symmetry.space_group_name_H-M   'P 1'
#
loop_
_entity.id
_entity.type
_entity.pdbx_description
1 polymer ?
#
loop_
_entity_poly.entity_id
_entity_poly.type
_entity_poly.pdbx_seq_one_letter_code
_entity_poly.pdbx_strand_id
1 'polypeptide(L)'
;NRNLARNSDGDLIAMARNIAIVIVGPDGAERAVHRVQFGSKLRVDEGDKVKRGQRLIEWDPYSRPILAEVDGTVGYEDLVDGMSITETTDEATGISKRVVIDWRGSSRTSDLRPALTVHGPDGKVAKLARGGEARYILPVEGIISMEPGASIKAGDVLARVSTDSAKTRDITGGLPRVAELFEARRPKDAAIIAEKSGVIGFGKDYKNKRRVTLTPHDGSEVLEYLIPKGKHIHLQDGDVVETGDYILDGNPAPHDILAIKGVEELAAYLVNEIQEVYRLQGVGINDKHIEVIVRQMLQKVEITDGGDTDILTGDQVDRIELQEINAKMAEEGKKPASGVPVLLGITKASLQTRSFISAASFQETTRVLTEAAVNGKYDTLEGLKENVIVGSLIPAGTGAQVARIKQVATRRDDLIVGQKADAAAKAVATAAKAVEAALPAAE
;
A
#
# COMPACT_ATOMS: atom_id res chain seq x y z
N ASN A 1 -6.17 -14.48 -23.10
CA ASN A 1 -4.75 -14.35 -23.52
C ASN A 1 -3.95 -15.56 -23.08
N ARG A 2 -3.95 -16.66 -23.85
CA ARG A 2 -3.18 -17.88 -23.52
C ARG A 2 -1.76 -17.75 -24.05
N ASN A 3 -0.95 -16.88 -23.43
CA ASN A 3 0.46 -16.74 -23.77
C ASN A 3 1.28 -17.66 -22.85
N LEU A 4 1.29 -18.95 -23.17
CA LEU A 4 1.96 -20.00 -22.42
C LEU A 4 2.96 -20.72 -23.34
N ALA A 5 4.09 -21.15 -22.79
CA ALA A 5 5.08 -21.96 -23.51
C ALA A 5 5.39 -23.24 -22.74
N ARG A 6 5.78 -24.30 -23.44
CA ARG A 6 6.28 -25.53 -22.81
C ARG A 6 7.80 -25.50 -22.84
N ASN A 7 8.39 -25.50 -21.65
CA ASN A 7 9.83 -25.49 -21.48
C ASN A 7 10.45 -26.85 -21.90
N SER A 8 11.77 -26.96 -21.85
CA SER A 8 12.49 -28.19 -22.21
C SER A 8 12.12 -29.40 -21.34
N ASP A 9 11.70 -29.18 -20.10
CA ASP A 9 11.24 -30.22 -19.16
C ASP A 9 9.78 -30.65 -19.39
N GLY A 10 9.05 -29.97 -20.28
CA GLY A 10 7.63 -30.21 -20.57
C GLY A 10 6.65 -29.50 -19.64
N ASP A 11 7.12 -28.71 -18.67
CA ASP A 11 6.33 -27.86 -17.79
C ASP A 11 5.69 -26.70 -18.59
N LEU A 12 4.45 -26.34 -18.26
CA LEU A 12 3.74 -25.23 -18.86
C LEU A 12 4.07 -23.93 -18.12
N ILE A 13 4.68 -22.97 -18.80
CA ILE A 13 5.20 -21.74 -18.20
C ILE A 13 4.37 -20.52 -18.64
N ALA A 14 4.07 -19.64 -17.68
CA ALA A 14 3.44 -18.35 -17.93
C ALA A 14 4.40 -17.39 -18.65
N MET A 15 4.13 -17.11 -19.92
CA MET A 15 4.95 -16.19 -20.74
C MET A 15 4.41 -14.77 -20.80
N ALA A 16 3.24 -14.50 -20.21
CA ALA A 16 2.71 -13.16 -20.05
C ALA A 16 2.45 -12.83 -18.58
N ARG A 17 2.43 -11.52 -18.29
CA ARG A 17 2.29 -10.96 -16.94
C ARG A 17 0.83 -10.82 -16.47
N ASN A 18 -0.12 -10.81 -17.40
CA ASN A 18 -1.55 -10.61 -17.15
C ASN A 18 -2.37 -11.90 -17.29
N ILE A 19 -1.78 -13.04 -16.94
CA ILE A 19 -2.47 -14.34 -17.00
C ILE A 19 -3.24 -14.56 -15.70
N ALA A 20 -4.48 -15.02 -15.80
CA ALA A 20 -5.28 -15.44 -14.67
C ALA A 20 -5.90 -16.82 -14.93
N ILE A 21 -5.98 -17.64 -13.88
CA ILE A 21 -6.74 -18.89 -13.87
C ILE A 21 -8.11 -18.59 -13.28
N VAL A 22 -9.14 -18.73 -14.10
CA VAL A 22 -10.54 -18.59 -13.69
C VAL A 22 -11.13 -19.97 -13.45
N ILE A 23 -11.61 -20.21 -12.22
CA ILE A 23 -12.28 -21.45 -11.86
C ILE A 23 -13.77 -21.26 -12.07
N VAL A 24 -14.33 -21.99 -13.04
CA VAL A 24 -15.75 -21.94 -13.39
C VAL A 24 -16.49 -23.13 -12.77
N GLY A 25 -17.66 -22.87 -12.19
CA GLY A 25 -18.55 -23.89 -11.64
C GLY A 25 -19.29 -24.69 -12.73
N PRO A 26 -19.93 -25.82 -12.37
CA PRO A 26 -20.73 -26.61 -13.31
C PRO A 26 -21.90 -25.84 -13.94
N ASP A 27 -22.33 -24.78 -13.26
CA ASP A 27 -23.38 -23.82 -13.60
C ASP A 27 -22.89 -22.68 -14.51
N GLY A 28 -21.61 -22.65 -14.87
CA GLY A 28 -21.01 -21.59 -15.69
C GLY A 28 -20.67 -20.32 -14.90
N ALA A 29 -20.94 -20.27 -13.60
CA ALA A 29 -20.59 -19.14 -12.74
C ALA A 29 -19.10 -19.17 -12.36
N GLU A 30 -18.45 -18.00 -12.37
CA GLU A 30 -17.07 -17.85 -11.88
C GLU A 30 -17.03 -18.01 -10.36
N ARG A 31 -16.21 -18.94 -9.87
CA ARG A 31 -16.06 -19.21 -8.44
C ARG A 31 -14.84 -18.54 -7.83
N ALA A 32 -13.76 -18.43 -8.60
CA ALA A 32 -12.51 -17.84 -8.15
C ALA A 32 -11.66 -17.41 -9.35
N VAL A 33 -10.89 -16.34 -9.17
CA VAL A 33 -9.90 -15.87 -10.13
C VAL A 33 -8.56 -15.80 -9.42
N HIS A 34 -7.56 -16.51 -9.95
CA HIS A 34 -6.20 -16.53 -9.43
C HIS A 34 -5.23 -15.93 -10.45
N ARG A 35 -4.57 -14.83 -10.09
CA ARG A 35 -3.54 -14.22 -10.94
C ARG A 35 -2.29 -15.09 -10.97
N VAL A 36 -1.70 -15.23 -12.15
CA VAL A 36 -0.49 -16.01 -12.40
C VAL A 36 0.67 -15.05 -12.58
N GLN A 37 1.73 -15.23 -11.79
CA GLN A 37 2.95 -14.44 -11.96
C GLN A 37 3.71 -14.89 -13.22
N PHE A 38 4.40 -13.97 -13.88
CA PHE A 38 5.25 -14.29 -15.02
C PHE A 38 6.33 -15.31 -14.65
N GLY A 39 6.51 -16.34 -15.48
CA GLY A 39 7.43 -17.45 -15.24
C GLY A 39 6.97 -18.48 -14.22
N SER A 40 5.74 -18.39 -13.74
CA SER A 40 5.14 -19.46 -12.93
C SER A 40 4.93 -20.72 -13.76
N LYS A 41 5.10 -21.88 -13.11
CA LYS A 41 4.74 -23.19 -13.65
C LYS A 41 3.26 -23.44 -13.40
N LEU A 42 2.49 -23.63 -14.48
CA LEU A 42 1.10 -24.05 -14.41
C LEU A 42 1.03 -25.59 -14.37
N ARG A 43 0.24 -26.11 -13.42
CA ARG A 43 -0.02 -27.56 -13.28
C ARG A 43 -1.34 -28.00 -13.92
N VAL A 44 -2.06 -27.05 -14.52
CA VAL A 44 -3.38 -27.24 -15.14
C VAL A 44 -3.42 -26.48 -16.46
N ASP A 45 -4.18 -27.00 -17.42
CA ASP A 45 -4.43 -26.37 -18.71
C ASP A 45 -5.91 -25.98 -18.87
N GLU A 46 -6.21 -25.21 -19.91
CA GLU A 46 -7.57 -24.75 -20.20
C GLU A 46 -8.53 -25.93 -20.43
N GLY A 47 -9.63 -25.95 -19.67
CA GLY A 47 -10.63 -27.02 -19.70
C GLY A 47 -10.40 -28.17 -18.71
N ASP A 48 -9.30 -28.15 -17.94
CA ASP A 48 -9.04 -29.17 -16.93
C ASP A 48 -10.04 -29.09 -15.76
N LYS A 49 -10.46 -30.28 -15.29
CA LYS A 49 -11.29 -30.40 -14.08
C LYS A 49 -10.40 -30.37 -12.84
N VAL A 50 -10.57 -29.34 -12.02
CA VAL A 50 -9.80 -29.15 -10.78
C VAL A 50 -10.57 -29.59 -9.55
N LYS A 51 -9.86 -30.17 -8.57
CA LYS A 51 -10.42 -30.52 -7.25
C LYS A 51 -10.01 -29.49 -6.20
N ARG A 52 -10.83 -29.34 -5.16
CA ARG A 52 -10.47 -28.50 -4.00
C ARG A 52 -9.17 -29.01 -3.37
N GLY A 53 -8.19 -28.13 -3.19
CA GLY A 53 -6.88 -28.46 -2.64
C GLY A 53 -5.83 -28.90 -3.67
N GLN A 54 -6.18 -28.98 -4.96
CA GLN A 54 -5.21 -29.23 -6.03
C GLN A 54 -4.30 -28.02 -6.23
N ARG A 55 -2.99 -28.27 -6.40
CA ARG A 55 -2.02 -27.22 -6.75
C ARG A 55 -2.24 -26.80 -8.20
N LEU A 56 -2.47 -25.52 -8.42
CA LEU A 56 -2.74 -24.95 -9.76
C LEU A 56 -1.49 -24.29 -10.36
N ILE A 57 -0.73 -23.57 -9.52
CA ILE A 57 0.39 -22.73 -9.93
C ILE A 57 1.54 -22.95 -8.93
N GLU A 58 2.77 -22.94 -9.43
CA GLU A 58 4.00 -23.00 -8.64
C GLU A 58 4.96 -21.92 -9.14
N TRP A 59 5.53 -21.13 -8.23
CA TRP A 59 6.48 -20.08 -8.56
C TRP A 59 7.49 -19.88 -7.44
N ASP A 60 8.63 -19.26 -7.77
CA ASP A 60 9.63 -18.85 -6.80
C ASP A 60 9.31 -17.42 -6.31
N PRO A 61 9.04 -17.19 -5.02
CA PRO A 61 8.76 -15.86 -4.50
C PRO A 61 10.01 -14.97 -4.37
N TYR A 62 11.21 -15.54 -4.43
CA TYR A 62 12.47 -14.84 -4.16
C TYR A 62 13.26 -14.48 -5.41
N SER A 63 12.85 -14.99 -6.57
CA SER A 63 13.51 -14.69 -7.84
C SER A 63 12.52 -14.48 -8.96
N ARG A 64 12.84 -13.53 -9.83
CA ARG A 64 12.12 -13.31 -11.08
C ARG A 64 12.92 -13.94 -12.22
N PRO A 65 12.34 -14.91 -12.94
CA PRO A 65 13.02 -15.53 -14.06
C PRO A 65 13.02 -14.60 -15.28
N ILE A 66 14.13 -14.58 -16.00
CA ILE A 66 14.21 -14.09 -17.37
C ILE A 66 14.04 -15.32 -18.26
N LEU A 67 12.95 -15.36 -19.03
CA LEU A 67 12.57 -16.51 -19.85
C LEU A 67 12.96 -16.32 -21.31
N ALA A 68 13.27 -17.41 -21.98
CA ALA A 68 13.39 -17.44 -23.43
C ALA A 68 11.99 -17.38 -24.08
N GLU A 69 11.78 -16.47 -25.02
CA GLU A 69 10.55 -16.38 -25.82
C GLU A 69 10.57 -17.25 -27.08
N VAL A 70 11.76 -17.68 -27.51
CA VAL A 70 11.98 -18.42 -28.76
C VAL A 70 12.95 -19.58 -28.53
N ASP A 71 12.81 -20.61 -29.34
CA ASP A 71 13.71 -21.75 -29.36
C ASP A 71 15.05 -21.37 -30.02
N GLY A 72 16.16 -21.94 -29.55
CA GLY A 72 17.46 -21.67 -30.16
C GLY A 72 18.64 -22.08 -29.29
N THR A 73 19.76 -21.42 -29.53
CA THR A 73 21.02 -21.64 -28.80
C THR A 73 21.44 -20.37 -28.08
N VAL A 74 21.82 -20.48 -26.81
CA VAL A 74 22.24 -19.33 -25.98
C VAL A 74 23.61 -18.82 -26.43
N GLY A 75 23.72 -17.49 -26.57
CA GLY A 75 24.96 -16.76 -26.79
C GLY A 75 25.17 -15.72 -25.69
N TYR A 76 26.42 -15.33 -25.48
CA TYR A 76 26.82 -14.30 -24.54
C TYR A 76 27.22 -13.03 -25.31
N GLU A 77 26.70 -11.89 -24.88
CA GLU A 77 27.06 -10.58 -25.42
C GLU A 77 27.52 -9.69 -24.26
N ASP A 78 28.72 -9.11 -24.38
CA ASP A 78 29.35 -8.24 -23.37
C ASP A 78 29.48 -8.87 -21.96
N LEU A 79 29.47 -10.20 -21.87
CA LEU A 79 29.72 -10.98 -20.66
C LEU A 79 31.19 -11.41 -20.60
N VAL A 80 31.97 -10.74 -19.77
CA VAL A 80 33.43 -10.92 -19.62
C VAL A 80 33.75 -11.23 -18.16
N ASP A 81 34.45 -12.35 -17.95
CA ASP A 81 34.85 -12.80 -16.62
C ASP A 81 35.70 -11.76 -15.89
N GLY A 82 35.35 -11.48 -14.63
CA GLY A 82 36.00 -10.49 -13.78
C GLY A 82 35.69 -9.02 -14.11
N MET A 83 34.96 -8.75 -15.20
CA MET A 83 34.56 -7.39 -15.62
C MET A 83 33.05 -7.16 -15.53
N SER A 84 32.25 -8.07 -16.11
CA SER A 84 30.79 -8.02 -16.06
C SER A 84 30.16 -9.25 -15.43
N ILE A 85 30.89 -10.37 -15.31
CA ILE A 85 30.46 -11.55 -14.56
C ILE A 85 31.53 -12.02 -13.58
N THR A 86 31.08 -12.62 -12.48
CA THR A 86 31.94 -13.32 -11.53
C THR A 86 31.33 -14.67 -11.19
N GLU A 87 32.16 -15.66 -10.89
CA GLU A 87 31.71 -16.95 -10.38
C GLU A 87 31.75 -16.89 -8.84
N THR A 88 30.58 -17.08 -8.22
CA THR A 88 30.44 -17.12 -6.76
C THR A 88 29.95 -18.50 -6.36
N THR A 89 30.70 -19.15 -5.48
CA THR A 89 30.28 -20.43 -4.90
C THR A 89 29.37 -20.18 -3.70
N ASP A 90 28.20 -20.79 -3.71
CA ASP A 90 27.26 -20.73 -2.60
C ASP A 90 27.77 -21.63 -1.46
N GLU A 91 28.17 -21.04 -0.32
CA GLU A 91 28.78 -21.75 0.81
C GLU A 91 27.90 -22.85 1.40
N ALA A 92 26.57 -22.75 1.27
CA ALA A 92 25.64 -23.73 1.83
C ALA A 92 25.46 -24.96 0.93
N THR A 93 25.55 -24.78 -0.39
CA THR A 93 25.28 -25.86 -1.37
C THR A 93 26.52 -26.35 -2.12
N GLY A 94 27.62 -25.59 -2.08
CA GLY A 94 28.83 -25.85 -2.85
C GLY A 94 28.67 -25.65 -4.36
N ILE A 95 27.51 -25.17 -4.82
CA ILE A 95 27.22 -24.95 -6.24
C ILE A 95 27.76 -23.57 -6.64
N SER A 96 28.62 -23.54 -7.65
CA SER A 96 29.05 -22.29 -8.28
C SER A 96 27.95 -21.68 -9.14
N LYS A 97 27.71 -20.38 -8.95
CA LYS A 97 26.75 -19.58 -9.72
C LYS A 97 27.49 -18.45 -10.40
N ARG A 98 27.20 -18.20 -11.68
CA ARG A 98 27.70 -17.01 -12.38
C ARG A 98 26.76 -15.84 -12.12
N VAL A 99 27.31 -14.78 -11.55
CA VAL A 99 26.57 -13.59 -11.14
C VAL A 99 27.10 -12.39 -11.91
N VAL A 100 26.20 -11.58 -12.45
CA VAL A 100 26.55 -10.32 -13.11
C VAL A 100 26.99 -9.30 -12.07
N ILE A 101 28.16 -8.69 -12.24
CA ILE A 101 28.71 -7.66 -11.33
C ILE A 101 28.53 -6.27 -11.92
N ASP A 102 28.62 -5.21 -11.11
CA ASP A 102 28.47 -3.85 -11.61
C ASP A 102 29.63 -3.45 -12.53
N TRP A 103 29.41 -3.54 -13.84
CA TRP A 103 30.36 -3.17 -14.88
C TRP A 103 30.50 -1.65 -15.04
N ARG A 104 29.64 -0.84 -14.43
CA ARG A 104 29.63 0.63 -14.62
C ARG A 104 30.68 1.35 -13.77
N GLY A 105 31.25 0.68 -12.76
CA GLY A 105 32.20 1.29 -11.83
C GLY A 105 33.58 1.60 -12.43
N SER A 106 33.92 1.02 -13.59
CA SER A 106 35.21 1.22 -14.25
C SER A 106 35.04 1.81 -15.64
N SER A 107 35.88 2.79 -15.99
CA SER A 107 35.86 3.49 -17.29
C SER A 107 36.17 2.57 -18.48
N ARG A 108 36.77 1.40 -18.24
CA ARG A 108 37.03 0.39 -19.28
C ARG A 108 35.83 -0.51 -19.57
N THR A 109 34.86 -0.56 -18.66
CA THR A 109 33.75 -1.50 -18.71
C THR A 109 32.39 -0.79 -18.78
N SER A 110 32.38 0.54 -18.70
CA SER A 110 31.15 1.36 -18.70
C SER A 110 30.30 1.22 -19.97
N ASP A 111 30.92 0.86 -21.09
CA ASP A 111 30.24 0.69 -22.38
C ASP A 111 29.63 -0.70 -22.57
N LEU A 112 29.96 -1.67 -21.71
CA LEU A 112 29.43 -3.02 -21.79
C LEU A 112 27.91 -3.02 -21.61
N ARG A 113 27.23 -3.87 -22.37
CA ARG A 113 25.79 -4.15 -22.23
C ARG A 113 25.55 -5.64 -22.03
N PRO A 114 25.86 -6.18 -20.84
CA PRO A 114 25.73 -7.60 -20.55
C PRO A 114 24.35 -8.15 -20.92
N ALA A 115 24.30 -9.11 -21.84
CA ALA A 115 23.07 -9.69 -22.31
C ALA A 115 23.25 -11.17 -22.71
N LEU A 116 22.16 -11.93 -22.61
CA LEU A 116 22.03 -13.25 -23.21
C LEU A 116 21.33 -13.10 -24.55
N THR A 117 21.90 -13.65 -25.62
CA THR A 117 21.28 -13.71 -26.93
C THR A 117 20.78 -15.11 -27.22
N VAL A 118 19.70 -15.23 -27.99
CA VAL A 118 19.22 -16.53 -28.48
C VAL A 118 19.40 -16.56 -29.98
N HIS A 119 20.22 -17.50 -30.45
CA HIS A 119 20.55 -17.68 -31.86
C HIS A 119 19.60 -18.70 -32.50
N GLY A 120 19.07 -18.35 -33.66
CA GLY A 120 18.29 -19.27 -34.48
C GLY A 120 19.16 -20.32 -35.20
N PRO A 121 18.55 -21.20 -35.99
CA PRO A 121 19.26 -22.23 -36.76
C PRO A 121 20.30 -21.67 -37.75
N ASP A 122 20.14 -20.40 -38.15
CA ASP A 122 21.02 -19.66 -39.04
C ASP A 122 22.22 -18.99 -38.34
N GLY A 123 22.36 -19.21 -37.02
CA GLY A 123 23.43 -18.64 -36.19
C GLY A 123 23.27 -17.13 -35.90
N LYS A 124 22.22 -16.49 -36.42
CA LYS A 124 21.91 -15.08 -36.14
C LYS A 124 21.00 -14.98 -34.93
N VAL A 125 21.01 -13.82 -34.27
CA VAL A 125 20.08 -13.56 -33.15
C VAL A 125 18.65 -13.65 -33.68
N ALA A 126 17.86 -14.53 -33.07
CA ALA A 126 16.48 -14.78 -33.46
C ALA A 126 15.65 -13.49 -33.28
N LYS A 127 14.61 -13.33 -34.10
CA LYS A 127 13.67 -12.21 -33.94
C LYS A 127 12.50 -12.62 -33.06
N LEU A 128 12.11 -11.73 -32.16
CA LEU A 128 10.96 -11.92 -31.29
C LEU A 128 9.67 -11.66 -32.06
N ALA A 129 8.58 -12.35 -31.70
CA ALA A 129 7.27 -12.21 -32.34
C ALA A 129 6.69 -10.78 -32.24
N ARG A 130 7.06 -10.07 -31.19
CA ARG A 130 6.68 -8.67 -30.89
C ARG A 130 7.55 -7.61 -31.57
N GLY A 131 8.58 -8.03 -32.33
CA GLY A 131 9.61 -7.14 -32.87
C GLY A 131 10.81 -7.03 -31.93
N GLY A 132 11.98 -6.78 -32.52
CA GLY A 132 13.26 -6.78 -31.81
C GLY A 132 14.04 -8.10 -31.93
N GLU A 133 15.29 -8.06 -31.50
CA GLU A 133 16.18 -9.22 -31.42
C GLU A 133 15.96 -9.94 -30.08
N ALA A 134 16.13 -11.26 -30.05
CA ALA A 134 16.09 -12.09 -28.85
C ALA A 134 17.35 -11.86 -28.00
N ARG A 135 17.50 -10.63 -27.52
CA ARG A 135 18.57 -10.13 -26.67
C ARG A 135 17.96 -9.76 -25.31
N TYR A 136 18.37 -10.48 -24.29
CA TYR A 136 17.88 -10.35 -22.92
C TYR A 136 18.96 -9.69 -22.07
N ILE A 137 18.81 -8.38 -21.83
CA ILE A 137 19.75 -7.60 -21.01
C ILE A 137 19.72 -8.11 -19.57
N LEU A 138 20.89 -8.38 -19.02
CA LEU A 138 21.03 -8.86 -17.65
C LEU A 138 21.26 -7.69 -16.68
N PRO A 139 20.55 -7.64 -15.55
CA PRO A 139 20.85 -6.69 -14.50
C PRO A 139 22.09 -7.11 -13.70
N VAL A 140 22.66 -6.13 -13.01
CA VAL A 140 23.62 -6.36 -11.92
C VAL A 140 22.97 -7.30 -10.89
N GLU A 141 23.75 -8.23 -10.36
CA GLU A 141 23.32 -9.32 -9.46
C GLU A 141 22.37 -10.35 -10.10
N GLY A 142 22.16 -10.30 -11.42
CA GLY A 142 21.48 -11.37 -12.15
C GLY A 142 22.29 -12.67 -12.10
N ILE A 143 21.65 -13.76 -11.71
CA ILE A 143 22.24 -15.11 -11.68
C ILE A 143 21.98 -15.77 -13.02
N ILE A 144 23.04 -16.00 -13.79
CA ILE A 144 22.96 -16.67 -15.09
C ILE A 144 22.71 -18.16 -14.86
N SER A 145 21.68 -18.70 -15.52
CA SER A 145 21.25 -20.09 -15.34
C SER A 145 21.63 -20.99 -16.53
N MET A 146 22.07 -20.42 -17.64
CA MET A 146 22.39 -21.12 -18.88
C MET A 146 23.81 -20.84 -19.35
N GLU A 147 24.48 -21.86 -19.87
CA GLU A 147 25.81 -21.73 -20.47
C GLU A 147 25.73 -21.35 -21.96
N PRO A 148 26.78 -20.69 -22.50
CA PRO A 148 26.81 -20.38 -23.93
C PRO A 148 26.89 -21.68 -24.73
N GLY A 149 26.13 -21.76 -25.83
CA GLY A 149 26.02 -22.96 -26.66
C GLY A 149 24.93 -23.95 -26.21
N ALA A 150 24.27 -23.73 -25.06
CA ALA A 150 23.16 -24.56 -24.62
C ALA A 150 21.95 -24.40 -25.54
N SER A 151 21.31 -25.52 -25.89
CA SER A 151 20.04 -25.53 -26.63
C SER A 151 18.89 -25.33 -25.66
N ILE A 152 17.96 -24.44 -26.01
CA ILE A 152 16.83 -24.04 -25.16
C ILE A 152 15.54 -24.01 -25.97
N LYS A 153 14.42 -24.10 -25.24
CA LYS A 153 13.07 -23.87 -25.75
C LYS A 153 12.45 -22.63 -25.15
N ALA A 154 11.42 -22.12 -25.81
CA ALA A 154 10.56 -21.08 -25.26
C ALA A 154 10.01 -21.53 -23.88
N GLY A 155 10.16 -20.67 -22.87
CA GLY A 155 9.81 -20.96 -21.48
C GLY A 155 10.96 -21.43 -20.60
N ASP A 156 12.15 -21.71 -21.14
CA ASP A 156 13.34 -22.00 -20.32
C ASP A 156 13.87 -20.74 -19.63
N VAL A 157 14.41 -20.91 -18.42
CA VAL A 157 14.93 -19.82 -17.58
C VAL A 157 16.38 -19.52 -17.98
N LEU A 158 16.61 -18.35 -18.59
CA LEU A 158 17.92 -17.87 -19.00
C LEU A 158 18.75 -17.35 -17.81
N ALA A 159 18.11 -16.56 -16.96
CA ALA A 159 18.70 -15.98 -15.77
C ALA A 159 17.63 -15.74 -14.69
N ARG A 160 18.08 -15.57 -13.45
CA ARG A 160 17.21 -15.24 -12.31
C ARG A 160 17.67 -13.95 -11.68
N VAL A 161 16.74 -13.05 -11.41
CA VAL A 161 16.99 -11.81 -10.69
C VAL A 161 16.40 -11.97 -9.30
N SER A 162 17.23 -11.92 -8.26
CA SER A 162 16.73 -11.93 -6.88
C SER A 162 15.87 -10.70 -6.64
N THR A 163 14.66 -10.89 -6.13
CA THR A 163 13.77 -9.78 -5.79
C THR A 163 14.37 -8.97 -4.63
N ASP A 164 14.19 -7.65 -4.66
CA ASP A 164 14.62 -6.81 -3.53
C ASP A 164 13.90 -7.21 -2.25
N SER A 165 12.66 -7.72 -2.32
CA SER A 165 11.97 -8.33 -1.17
C SER A 165 12.71 -9.51 -0.55
N ALA A 166 13.39 -10.34 -1.35
CA ALA A 166 14.20 -11.46 -0.85
C ALA A 166 15.49 -10.97 -0.17
N LYS A 167 16.09 -9.89 -0.68
CA LYS A 167 17.29 -9.26 -0.10
C LYS A 167 16.97 -8.42 1.14
N THR A 168 15.80 -7.76 1.15
CA THR A 168 15.34 -6.86 2.22
C THR A 168 14.65 -7.61 3.35
N ARG A 169 14.49 -8.94 3.23
CA ARG A 169 14.40 -9.82 4.40
C ARG A 169 15.68 -9.82 5.25
N ASP A 170 16.69 -9.04 4.87
CA ASP A 170 17.65 -8.49 5.80
C ASP A 170 16.93 -7.53 6.77
N ILE A 171 16.28 -8.15 7.77
CA ILE A 171 15.62 -7.54 8.93
C ILE A 171 16.66 -6.92 9.90
N THR A 172 17.87 -6.65 9.41
CA THR A 172 18.97 -6.01 10.13
C THR A 172 18.61 -4.62 10.65
N GLY A 173 17.52 -4.04 10.14
CA GLY A 173 16.93 -2.82 10.68
C GLY A 173 16.30 -2.96 12.07
N GLY A 174 15.88 -4.14 12.53
CA GLY A 174 15.26 -4.33 13.85
C GLY A 174 14.24 -3.23 14.22
N LEU A 175 14.43 -2.61 15.39
CA LEU A 175 13.60 -1.50 15.88
C LEU A 175 13.63 -0.24 14.98
N PRO A 176 14.77 0.20 14.39
CA PRO A 176 14.80 1.29 13.41
C PRO A 176 13.78 1.18 12.26
N ARG A 177 13.54 -0.03 11.73
CA ARG A 177 12.53 -0.22 10.67
C ARG A 177 11.12 0.01 11.18
N VAL A 178 10.81 -0.50 12.37
CA VAL A 178 9.52 -0.27 13.04
C VAL A 178 9.30 1.22 13.32
N ALA A 179 10.35 1.94 13.74
CA ALA A 179 10.30 3.38 13.93
C ALA A 179 10.06 4.15 12.61
N GLU A 180 10.68 3.72 11.51
CA GLU A 180 10.45 4.29 10.18
C GLU A 180 8.98 4.15 9.74
N LEU A 181 8.40 2.97 9.97
CA LEU A 181 7.00 2.66 9.65
C LEU A 181 6.03 3.47 10.51
N PHE A 182 6.24 3.53 11.84
CA PHE A 182 5.39 4.33 12.73
C PHE A 182 5.52 5.85 12.54
N GLU A 183 6.64 6.32 12.01
CA GLU A 183 6.79 7.73 11.63
C GLU A 183 6.34 8.01 10.19
N ALA A 184 5.75 7.01 9.49
CA ALA A 184 5.29 7.11 8.12
C ALA A 184 6.34 7.72 7.18
N ARG A 185 7.61 7.38 7.37
CA ARG A 185 8.71 7.91 6.58
C ARG A 185 8.76 7.24 5.22
N ARG A 186 9.22 7.99 4.21
CA ARG A 186 9.49 7.42 2.88
C ARG A 186 10.82 6.65 2.91
N PRO A 187 10.84 5.37 2.48
CA PRO A 187 12.08 4.60 2.38
C PRO A 187 13.09 5.20 1.42
N LYS A 188 14.39 4.95 1.66
CA LYS A 188 15.47 5.37 0.76
C LYS A 188 15.38 4.68 -0.60
N ASP A 189 15.14 3.37 -0.59
CA ASP A 189 14.87 2.55 -1.77
C ASP A 189 13.36 2.34 -1.92
N ALA A 190 12.66 3.42 -2.25
CA ALA A 190 11.22 3.39 -2.45
C ALA A 190 10.86 2.60 -3.73
N ALA A 191 9.96 1.63 -3.59
CA ALA A 191 9.29 1.04 -4.75
C ALA A 191 8.43 2.08 -5.46
N ILE A 192 8.26 1.89 -6.76
CA ILE A 192 7.32 2.67 -7.58
C ILE A 192 6.18 1.74 -7.94
N ILE A 193 4.97 2.14 -7.55
CA ILE A 193 3.74 1.38 -7.78
C ILE A 193 2.93 2.07 -8.87
N ALA A 194 2.30 1.30 -9.75
CA ALA A 194 1.40 1.81 -10.77
C ALA A 194 0.15 2.42 -10.12
N GLU A 195 -0.07 3.72 -10.34
CA GLU A 195 -1.23 4.46 -9.80
C GLU A 195 -2.53 4.10 -10.53
N LYS A 196 -2.42 3.67 -11.78
CA LYS A 196 -3.53 3.30 -12.65
C LYS A 196 -3.23 2.04 -13.43
N SER A 197 -4.28 1.41 -13.93
CA SER A 197 -4.15 0.31 -14.88
C SER A 197 -3.91 0.85 -16.29
N GLY A 198 -2.91 0.32 -16.99
CA GLY A 198 -2.48 0.87 -18.27
C GLY A 198 -1.33 0.12 -18.91
N VAL A 199 -0.83 0.69 -20.01
CA VAL A 199 0.29 0.15 -20.77
C VAL A 199 1.56 0.94 -20.48
N ILE A 200 2.63 0.23 -20.16
CA ILE A 200 3.96 0.79 -19.91
C ILE A 200 4.64 1.13 -21.22
N GLY A 201 5.22 2.33 -21.26
CA GLY A 201 6.03 2.86 -22.34
C GLY A 201 7.41 3.26 -21.84
N PHE A 202 8.44 3.16 -22.67
CA PHE A 202 9.76 3.73 -22.37
C PHE A 202 10.03 4.98 -23.21
N GLY A 203 10.13 6.12 -22.53
CA GLY A 203 10.42 7.41 -23.14
C GLY A 203 11.91 7.69 -23.30
N LYS A 204 12.23 8.86 -23.86
CA LYS A 204 13.62 9.35 -23.92
C LYS A 204 14.15 9.60 -22.51
N ASP A 205 15.34 9.08 -22.24
CA ASP A 205 16.04 9.31 -20.98
C ASP A 205 16.18 10.80 -20.67
N TYR A 206 16.04 11.14 -19.40
CA TYR A 206 16.23 12.49 -18.89
C TYR A 206 17.42 12.52 -17.93
N LYS A 207 18.54 13.09 -18.38
CA LYS A 207 19.82 13.11 -17.64
C LYS A 207 20.21 11.68 -17.21
N ASN A 208 20.41 11.45 -15.92
CA ASN A 208 20.75 10.15 -15.32
C ASN A 208 19.51 9.34 -14.90
N LYS A 209 18.32 9.68 -15.39
CA LYS A 209 17.07 8.96 -15.12
C LYS A 209 16.47 8.42 -16.41
N ARG A 210 15.97 7.18 -16.34
CA ARG A 210 15.15 6.55 -17.37
C ARG A 210 13.71 6.96 -17.18
N ARG A 211 13.05 7.35 -18.26
CA ARG A 211 11.64 7.77 -18.24
C ARG A 211 10.76 6.56 -18.58
N VAL A 212 9.86 6.22 -17.66
CA VAL A 212 8.83 5.21 -17.86
C VAL A 212 7.49 5.94 -17.89
N THR A 213 6.72 5.75 -18.95
CA THR A 213 5.38 6.32 -19.09
C THR A 213 4.34 5.25 -18.86
N LEU A 214 3.26 5.57 -18.19
CA LEU A 214 2.10 4.69 -18.04
C LEU A 214 0.94 5.35 -18.77
N THR A 215 0.47 4.71 -19.85
CA THR A 215 -0.70 5.16 -20.61
C THR A 215 -1.94 4.47 -20.06
N PRO A 216 -2.82 5.17 -19.34
CA PRO A 216 -3.97 4.54 -18.68
C PRO A 216 -5.00 4.01 -19.67
N HIS A 217 -5.66 2.90 -19.34
CA HIS A 217 -6.75 2.36 -20.17
C HIS A 217 -8.04 3.20 -20.10
N ASP A 218 -8.21 4.01 -19.04
CA ASP A 218 -9.36 4.90 -18.83
C ASP A 218 -9.31 6.17 -19.70
N GLY A 219 -8.25 6.35 -20.50
CA GLY A 219 -8.06 7.52 -21.36
C GLY A 219 -7.65 8.79 -20.60
N SER A 220 -7.30 8.69 -19.32
CA SER A 220 -6.75 9.79 -18.54
C SER A 220 -5.32 10.14 -18.95
N GLU A 221 -4.77 11.21 -18.36
CA GLU A 221 -3.44 11.72 -18.70
C GLU A 221 -2.34 10.67 -18.49
N VAL A 222 -1.37 10.67 -19.40
CA VAL A 222 -0.20 9.79 -19.34
C VAL A 222 0.64 10.16 -18.12
N LEU A 223 0.88 9.17 -17.25
CA LEU A 223 1.69 9.33 -16.06
C LEU A 223 3.17 9.10 -16.40
N GLU A 224 4.07 9.95 -15.90
CA GLU A 224 5.52 9.80 -16.12
C GLU A 224 6.27 9.48 -14.81
N TYR A 225 7.02 8.38 -14.81
CA TYR A 225 7.89 7.95 -13.72
C TYR A 225 9.36 8.12 -14.11
N LEU A 226 10.16 8.74 -13.24
CA LEU A 226 11.59 8.99 -13.47
C LEU A 226 12.46 8.08 -12.59
N ILE A 227 13.02 7.03 -13.19
CA ILE A 227 13.76 5.97 -12.48
C ILE A 227 15.27 6.15 -12.65
N PRO A 228 16.10 6.16 -11.59
CA PRO A 228 17.57 6.26 -11.73
C PRO A 228 18.18 5.16 -12.61
N LYS A 229 19.15 5.51 -13.47
CA LYS A 229 19.75 4.62 -14.49
C LYS A 229 20.53 3.38 -13.99
N GLY A 230 20.60 3.14 -12.68
CA GLY A 230 21.20 1.92 -12.11
C GLY A 230 20.18 0.88 -11.64
N LYS A 231 18.90 1.26 -11.50
CA LYS A 231 17.86 0.39 -10.98
C LYS A 231 17.29 -0.49 -12.10
N HIS A 232 17.19 -1.80 -11.84
CA HIS A 232 16.62 -2.74 -12.79
C HIS A 232 15.10 -2.59 -12.85
N ILE A 233 14.58 -2.39 -14.06
CA ILE A 233 13.14 -2.40 -14.31
C ILE A 233 12.85 -3.72 -15.01
N HIS A 234 12.05 -4.54 -14.35
CA HIS A 234 11.64 -5.85 -14.84
C HIS A 234 10.60 -5.74 -15.97
N LEU A 235 9.86 -4.63 -16.07
CA LEU A 235 8.85 -4.39 -17.11
C LEU A 235 9.46 -4.06 -18.47
N GLN A 236 8.72 -4.38 -19.52
CA GLN A 236 9.09 -4.15 -20.92
C GLN A 236 8.11 -3.19 -21.60
N ASP A 237 8.52 -2.66 -22.75
CA ASP A 237 7.71 -1.73 -23.53
C ASP A 237 6.46 -2.44 -24.06
N GLY A 238 5.28 -1.88 -23.82
CA GLY A 238 3.99 -2.49 -24.15
C GLY A 238 3.42 -3.43 -23.09
N ASP A 239 4.11 -3.63 -21.95
CA ASP A 239 3.57 -4.43 -20.85
C ASP A 239 2.32 -3.77 -20.25
N VAL A 240 1.28 -4.57 -20.00
CA VAL A 240 0.08 -4.13 -19.29
C VAL A 240 0.31 -4.31 -17.80
N VAL A 241 0.06 -3.26 -17.02
CA VAL A 241 0.09 -3.26 -15.57
C VAL A 241 -1.26 -2.86 -15.01
N GLU A 242 -1.58 -3.38 -13.83
CA GLU A 242 -2.77 -2.97 -13.10
C GLU A 242 -2.44 -2.00 -11.97
N THR A 243 -3.48 -1.34 -11.47
CA THR A 243 -3.37 -0.46 -10.31
C THR A 243 -2.81 -1.23 -9.12
N GLY A 244 -1.71 -0.75 -8.55
CA GLY A 244 -1.06 -1.40 -7.42
C GLY A 244 0.09 -2.34 -7.77
N ASP A 245 0.37 -2.59 -9.07
CA ASP A 245 1.52 -3.39 -9.50
C ASP A 245 2.83 -2.63 -9.32
N TYR A 246 3.90 -3.36 -9.01
CA TYR A 246 5.23 -2.77 -8.88
C TYR A 246 5.81 -2.46 -10.25
N ILE A 247 6.14 -1.21 -10.51
CA ILE A 247 6.94 -0.79 -11.66
C ILE A 247 8.42 -0.96 -11.36
N LEU A 248 8.81 -0.54 -10.15
CA LEU A 248 10.15 -0.71 -9.61
C LEU A 248 10.05 -1.45 -8.28
N ASP A 249 10.89 -2.46 -8.11
CA ASP A 249 10.98 -3.21 -6.86
C ASP A 249 11.65 -2.37 -5.76
N GLY A 250 11.26 -2.61 -4.51
CA GLY A 250 11.73 -1.88 -3.34
C GLY A 250 10.70 -1.86 -2.22
N ASN A 251 10.96 -1.06 -1.18
CA ASN A 251 10.02 -0.90 -0.08
C ASN A 251 8.94 0.11 -0.47
N PRO A 252 7.66 -0.27 -0.52
CA PRO A 252 6.61 0.66 -0.90
C PRO A 252 6.46 1.75 0.16
N ALA A 253 6.29 2.99 -0.29
CA ALA A 253 6.05 4.10 0.62
C ALA A 253 4.60 4.01 1.15
N PRO A 254 4.38 4.11 2.48
CA PRO A 254 3.04 4.07 3.07
C PRO A 254 2.06 5.10 2.49
N HIS A 255 2.54 6.30 2.15
CA HIS A 255 1.74 7.35 1.52
C HIS A 255 1.24 6.98 0.13
N ASP A 256 2.07 6.28 -0.65
CA ASP A 256 1.72 5.89 -2.01
C ASP A 256 0.71 4.73 -1.97
N ILE A 257 0.85 3.80 -1.01
CA ILE A 257 -0.17 2.75 -0.77
C ILE A 257 -1.51 3.39 -0.39
N LEU A 258 -1.52 4.39 0.49
CA LEU A 258 -2.75 5.09 0.89
C LEU A 258 -3.47 5.68 -0.32
N ALA A 259 -2.72 6.39 -1.17
CA ALA A 259 -3.27 7.11 -2.32
C ALA A 259 -3.80 6.14 -3.39
N ILE A 260 -3.13 5.01 -3.61
CA ILE A 260 -3.43 4.08 -4.71
C ILE A 260 -4.42 3.00 -4.28
N LYS A 261 -4.18 2.35 -3.14
CA LYS A 261 -4.93 1.16 -2.69
C LYS A 261 -5.90 1.45 -1.54
N GLY A 262 -5.77 2.60 -0.88
CA GLY A 262 -6.68 3.03 0.18
C GLY A 262 -6.28 2.56 1.59
N VAL A 263 -7.18 2.84 2.55
CA VAL A 263 -6.92 2.72 3.99
C VAL A 263 -6.77 1.26 4.45
N GLU A 264 -7.62 0.37 3.94
CA GLU A 264 -7.65 -1.05 4.38
C GLU A 264 -6.37 -1.78 4.01
N GLU A 265 -5.94 -1.64 2.76
CA GLU A 265 -4.72 -2.26 2.27
C GLU A 265 -3.48 -1.67 2.95
N LEU A 266 -3.44 -0.36 3.17
CA LEU A 266 -2.35 0.27 3.93
C LEU A 266 -2.29 -0.28 5.36
N ALA A 267 -3.44 -0.40 6.03
CA ALA A 267 -3.49 -0.91 7.40
C ALA A 267 -2.99 -2.37 7.45
N ALA A 268 -3.43 -3.21 6.52
CA ALA A 268 -2.95 -4.58 6.40
C ALA A 268 -1.43 -4.64 6.12
N TYR A 269 -0.92 -3.77 5.25
CA TYR A 269 0.51 -3.66 4.95
C TYR A 269 1.32 -3.28 6.21
N LEU A 270 0.93 -2.21 6.91
CA LEU A 270 1.63 -1.75 8.12
C LEU A 270 1.62 -2.81 9.23
N VAL A 271 0.47 -3.46 9.44
CA VAL A 271 0.35 -4.52 10.44
C VAL A 271 1.28 -5.69 10.10
N ASN A 272 1.24 -6.18 8.87
CA ASN A 272 2.08 -7.31 8.46
C ASN A 272 3.57 -7.00 8.54
N GLU A 273 4.02 -5.85 8.02
CA GLU A 273 5.44 -5.46 8.05
C GLU A 273 5.97 -5.33 9.47
N ILE A 274 5.24 -4.66 10.36
CA ILE A 274 5.66 -4.50 11.75
C ILE A 274 5.66 -5.87 12.45
N GLN A 275 4.63 -6.68 12.20
CA GLN A 275 4.50 -8.00 12.78
C GLN A 275 5.62 -8.94 12.32
N GLU A 276 6.07 -8.86 11.07
CA GLU A 276 7.20 -9.65 10.56
C GLU A 276 8.51 -9.36 11.31
N VAL A 277 8.78 -8.10 11.64
CA VAL A 277 9.96 -7.73 12.44
C VAL A 277 9.89 -8.36 13.84
N TYR A 278 8.74 -8.27 14.52
CA TYR A 278 8.55 -8.88 15.84
C TYR A 278 8.60 -10.41 15.79
N ARG A 279 7.98 -11.02 14.78
CA ARG A 279 8.02 -12.48 14.56
C ARG A 279 9.45 -12.97 14.35
N LEU A 280 10.27 -12.25 13.58
CA LEU A 280 11.67 -12.63 13.40
C LEU A 280 12.45 -12.55 14.73
N GLN A 281 12.18 -11.55 15.56
CA GLN A 281 12.77 -11.44 16.89
C GLN A 281 12.22 -12.46 17.90
N GLY A 282 11.31 -13.34 17.48
CA GLY A 282 10.70 -14.36 18.33
C GLY A 282 9.65 -13.83 19.31
N VAL A 283 9.21 -12.58 19.14
CA VAL A 283 8.21 -11.95 20.01
C VAL A 283 6.82 -12.07 19.37
N GLY A 284 5.96 -12.87 19.98
CA GLY A 284 4.57 -13.02 19.56
C GLY A 284 3.69 -11.88 20.07
N ILE A 285 3.37 -10.92 19.20
CA ILE A 285 2.38 -9.88 19.46
C ILE A 285 1.11 -10.21 18.67
N ASN A 286 -0.07 -9.88 19.20
CA ASN A 286 -1.32 -10.01 18.44
C ASN A 286 -1.57 -8.75 17.61
N ASP A 287 -1.99 -8.93 16.37
CA ASP A 287 -2.23 -7.87 15.37
C ASP A 287 -3.11 -6.73 15.90
N LYS A 288 -4.08 -7.02 16.78
CA LYS A 288 -4.96 -6.01 17.42
C LYS A 288 -4.21 -4.86 18.10
N HIS A 289 -3.00 -5.12 18.60
CA HIS A 289 -2.20 -4.09 19.28
C HIS A 289 -1.60 -3.11 18.28
N ILE A 290 -1.16 -3.60 17.12
CA ILE A 290 -0.59 -2.78 16.05
C ILE A 290 -1.72 -2.01 15.36
N GLU A 291 -2.87 -2.65 15.12
CA GLU A 291 -4.06 -2.00 14.56
C GLU A 291 -4.51 -0.78 15.36
N VAL A 292 -4.43 -0.83 16.69
CA VAL A 292 -4.75 0.34 17.55
C VAL A 292 -3.84 1.52 17.24
N ILE A 293 -2.55 1.30 16.97
CA ILE A 293 -1.60 2.38 16.64
C ILE A 293 -1.85 2.88 15.21
N VAL A 294 -2.01 1.96 14.25
CA VAL A 294 -2.29 2.29 12.85
C VAL A 294 -3.58 3.09 12.72
N ARG A 295 -4.61 2.78 13.52
CA ARG A 295 -5.84 3.58 13.61
C ARG A 295 -5.56 5.04 13.99
N GLN A 296 -4.64 5.30 14.92
CA GLN A 296 -4.30 6.67 15.31
C GLN A 296 -3.50 7.40 14.24
N MET A 297 -2.66 6.68 13.47
CA MET A 297 -1.94 7.26 12.34
C MET A 297 -2.86 7.69 11.19
N LEU A 298 -4.05 7.06 11.07
CA LEU A 298 -5.05 7.28 10.02
C LEU A 298 -6.30 8.04 10.52
N GLN A 299 -6.18 8.74 11.64
CA GLN A 299 -7.30 9.44 12.29
C GLN A 299 -7.74 10.70 11.54
N LYS A 300 -6.85 11.31 10.74
CA LYS A 300 -7.06 12.61 10.11
C LYS A 300 -7.45 12.50 8.63
N VAL A 301 -8.26 13.46 8.20
CA VAL A 301 -8.68 13.67 6.81
C VAL A 301 -8.33 15.09 6.43
N GLU A 302 -7.69 15.28 5.28
CA GLU A 302 -7.41 16.59 4.70
C GLU A 302 -8.53 16.98 3.74
N ILE A 303 -9.11 18.15 3.97
CA ILE A 303 -10.31 18.58 3.24
C ILE A 303 -9.93 19.07 1.85
N THR A 304 -10.57 18.48 0.83
CA THR A 304 -10.42 18.87 -0.57
C THR A 304 -11.48 19.90 -0.98
N ASP A 305 -12.70 19.74 -0.47
CA ASP A 305 -13.82 20.67 -0.72
C ASP A 305 -14.60 20.84 0.59
N GLY A 306 -14.65 22.06 1.11
CA GLY A 306 -15.38 22.41 2.33
C GLY A 306 -16.90 22.37 2.18
N GLY A 307 -17.43 22.34 0.95
CA GLY A 307 -18.87 22.40 0.71
C GLY A 307 -19.48 23.65 1.34
N ASP A 308 -20.62 23.47 2.02
CA ASP A 308 -21.30 24.54 2.75
C ASP A 308 -20.92 24.57 4.25
N THR A 309 -19.89 23.83 4.66
CA THR A 309 -19.40 23.80 6.05
C THR A 309 -18.47 24.98 6.36
N ASP A 310 -18.20 25.20 7.64
CA ASP A 310 -17.21 26.19 8.10
C ASP A 310 -15.75 25.71 7.93
N ILE A 311 -15.53 24.52 7.35
CA ILE A 311 -14.19 23.93 7.20
C ILE A 311 -13.54 24.39 5.91
N LEU A 312 -12.27 24.76 5.97
CA LEU A 312 -11.52 25.25 4.81
C LEU A 312 -10.81 24.11 4.08
N THR A 313 -10.61 24.28 2.78
CA THR A 313 -9.77 23.40 1.96
C THR A 313 -8.33 23.42 2.48
N GLY A 314 -7.75 22.23 2.67
CA GLY A 314 -6.41 22.04 3.23
C GLY A 314 -6.38 21.83 4.75
N ASP A 315 -7.50 22.03 5.46
CA ASP A 315 -7.57 21.75 6.89
C ASP A 315 -7.52 20.23 7.15
N GLN A 316 -6.86 19.85 8.26
CA GLN A 316 -6.76 18.46 8.71
C GLN A 316 -7.68 18.23 9.91
N VAL A 317 -8.85 17.64 9.65
CA VAL A 317 -9.90 17.39 10.64
C VAL A 317 -9.92 15.92 11.04
N ASP A 318 -10.40 15.62 12.24
CA ASP A 318 -10.64 14.24 12.66
C ASP A 318 -11.72 13.58 11.80
N ARG A 319 -11.51 12.32 11.39
CA ARG A 319 -12.47 11.58 10.56
C ARG A 319 -13.86 11.49 11.20
N ILE A 320 -13.94 11.29 12.51
CA ILE A 320 -15.22 11.16 13.24
C ILE A 320 -15.94 12.51 13.27
N GLU A 321 -15.19 13.59 13.48
CA GLU A 321 -15.74 14.95 13.48
C GLU A 321 -16.27 15.35 12.10
N LEU A 322 -15.51 15.05 11.04
CA LEU A 322 -15.97 15.27 9.67
C LEU A 322 -17.26 14.50 9.38
N GLN A 323 -17.38 13.26 9.88
CA GLN A 323 -18.60 12.46 9.74
C GLN A 323 -19.79 13.07 10.48
N GLU A 324 -19.58 13.57 11.70
CA GLU A 324 -20.61 14.24 12.49
C GLU A 324 -21.07 15.57 11.86
N ILE A 325 -20.13 16.38 11.36
CA ILE A 325 -20.44 17.63 10.66
C ILE A 325 -21.22 17.33 9.38
N ASN A 326 -20.75 16.37 8.58
CA ASN A 326 -21.43 15.99 7.35
C ASN A 326 -22.82 15.41 7.58
N ALA A 327 -23.03 14.65 8.68
CA ALA A 327 -24.35 14.16 9.05
C ALA A 327 -25.33 15.32 9.32
N LYS A 328 -24.90 16.33 10.07
CA LYS A 328 -25.72 17.53 10.34
C LYS A 328 -26.03 18.32 9.06
N MET A 329 -25.04 18.52 8.20
CA MET A 329 -25.26 19.24 6.94
C MET A 329 -26.19 18.50 5.99
N ALA A 330 -26.12 17.16 5.97
CA ALA A 330 -27.03 16.33 5.20
C ALA A 330 -28.48 16.43 5.72
N GLU A 331 -28.68 16.51 7.03
CA GLU A 331 -30.00 16.77 7.64
C GLU A 331 -30.56 18.14 7.25
N GLU A 332 -29.68 19.14 7.11
CA GLU A 332 -30.03 20.49 6.65
C GLU A 332 -30.18 20.61 5.12
N GLY A 333 -29.93 19.53 4.36
CA GLY A 333 -29.98 19.54 2.89
C GLY A 333 -28.86 20.33 2.21
N LYS A 334 -27.77 20.63 2.93
CA LYS A 334 -26.61 21.38 2.45
C LYS A 334 -25.53 20.45 1.88
N LYS A 335 -24.58 21.01 1.13
CA LYS A 335 -23.47 20.24 0.56
C LYS A 335 -22.46 19.84 1.65
N PRO A 336 -22.21 18.53 1.89
CA PRO A 336 -21.24 18.07 2.87
C PRO A 336 -19.81 18.35 2.40
N ALA A 337 -18.87 18.43 3.35
CA ALA A 337 -17.45 18.53 3.07
C ALA A 337 -16.88 17.19 2.59
N SER A 338 -15.91 17.24 1.70
CA SER A 338 -15.17 16.06 1.20
C SER A 338 -13.67 16.23 1.46
N GLY A 339 -13.00 15.10 1.68
CA GLY A 339 -11.57 15.09 1.95
C GLY A 339 -10.95 13.73 1.74
N VAL A 340 -9.63 13.71 1.70
CA VAL A 340 -8.80 12.52 1.51
C VAL A 340 -8.14 12.12 2.84
N PRO A 341 -8.10 10.83 3.17
CA PRO A 341 -7.41 10.38 4.38
C PRO A 341 -5.93 10.71 4.30
N VAL A 342 -5.34 11.11 5.42
CA VAL A 342 -3.90 11.42 5.50
C VAL A 342 -3.24 10.51 6.52
N LEU A 343 -2.12 9.92 6.13
CA LEU A 343 -1.27 9.15 7.02
C LEU A 343 -0.30 10.08 7.76
N LEU A 344 -0.35 10.07 9.08
CA LEU A 344 0.56 10.84 9.93
C LEU A 344 1.44 9.90 10.75
N GLY A 345 2.72 10.24 10.89
CA GLY A 345 3.61 9.58 11.85
C GLY A 345 3.13 9.80 13.29
N ILE A 346 3.43 8.87 14.19
CA ILE A 346 2.96 8.90 15.58
C ILE A 346 3.34 10.21 16.32
N THR A 347 4.49 10.80 16.02
CA THR A 347 4.92 12.09 16.60
C THR A 347 3.99 13.21 16.15
N LYS A 348 3.70 13.30 14.85
CA LYS A 348 2.81 14.34 14.29
C LYS A 348 1.36 14.14 14.71
N ALA A 349 0.88 12.89 14.69
CA ALA A 349 -0.46 12.54 15.16
C ALA A 349 -0.67 12.90 16.64
N SER A 350 0.34 12.66 17.49
CA SER A 350 0.28 12.97 18.93
C SER A 350 0.27 14.47 19.24
N LEU A 351 0.84 15.30 18.36
CA LEU A 351 0.82 16.77 18.50
C LEU A 351 -0.49 17.39 18.00
N GLN A 352 -1.23 16.69 17.15
CA GLN A 352 -2.49 17.14 16.56
C GLN A 352 -3.73 16.50 17.23
N THR A 353 -3.60 16.06 18.48
CA THR A 353 -4.74 15.57 19.28
C THR A 353 -5.69 16.70 19.63
N ARG A 354 -6.97 16.38 19.88
CA ARG A 354 -8.00 17.35 20.26
C ARG A 354 -7.64 18.12 21.53
N SER A 355 -7.11 17.39 22.51
CA SER A 355 -6.69 17.96 23.77
C SER A 355 -5.31 18.59 23.63
N PHE A 356 -5.26 19.91 23.86
CA PHE A 356 -4.02 20.64 23.85
C PHE A 356 -3.22 20.36 25.13
N ILE A 357 -3.88 19.97 26.23
CA ILE A 357 -3.22 19.60 27.49
C ILE A 357 -2.39 18.32 27.29
N SER A 358 -2.97 17.30 26.64
CA SER A 358 -2.26 16.07 26.31
C SER A 358 -1.17 16.32 25.27
N ALA A 359 -1.44 17.08 24.21
CA ALA A 359 -0.45 17.41 23.19
C ALA A 359 0.77 18.16 23.80
N ALA A 360 0.52 19.15 24.66
CA ALA A 360 1.57 19.95 25.31
C ALA A 360 2.46 19.12 26.25
N SER A 361 1.94 18.00 26.77
CA SER A 361 2.69 17.05 27.62
C SER A 361 3.64 16.13 26.83
N PHE A 362 3.48 16.01 25.51
CA PHE A 362 4.28 15.12 24.69
C PHE A 362 5.59 15.78 24.25
N GLN A 363 5.51 16.76 23.34
CA GLN A 363 6.65 17.51 22.80
C GLN A 363 6.18 18.91 22.37
N GLU A 364 7.13 19.80 22.03
CA GLU A 364 6.85 21.12 21.45
C GLU A 364 5.87 22.00 22.26
N THR A 365 5.94 21.92 23.60
CA THR A 365 5.02 22.56 24.55
C THR A 365 4.75 24.04 24.23
N THR A 366 5.80 24.83 23.93
CA THR A 366 5.65 26.25 23.61
C THR A 366 4.79 26.49 22.37
N ARG A 367 4.97 25.68 21.31
CA ARG A 367 4.20 25.79 20.07
C ARG A 367 2.73 25.45 20.33
N VAL A 368 2.48 24.33 21.02
CA VAL A 368 1.12 23.86 21.33
C VAL A 368 0.35 24.88 22.18
N LEU A 369 0.96 25.41 23.23
CA LEU A 369 0.31 26.40 24.10
C LEU A 369 0.06 27.73 23.40
N THR A 370 0.99 28.17 22.55
CA THR A 370 0.81 29.39 21.76
C THR A 370 -0.36 29.25 20.80
N GLU A 371 -0.44 28.13 20.07
CA GLU A 371 -1.54 27.85 19.15
C GLU A 371 -2.89 27.74 19.90
N ALA A 372 -2.90 27.09 21.07
CA ALA A 372 -4.10 27.00 21.91
C ALA A 372 -4.55 28.38 22.41
N ALA A 373 -3.62 29.24 22.81
CA ALA A 373 -3.93 30.60 23.26
C ALA A 373 -4.45 31.50 22.13
N VAL A 374 -3.83 31.44 20.95
CA VAL A 374 -4.25 32.23 19.78
C VAL A 374 -5.65 31.83 19.31
N ASN A 375 -5.96 30.53 19.32
CA ASN A 375 -7.27 30.02 18.91
C ASN A 375 -8.32 30.04 20.04
N GLY A 376 -7.94 30.39 21.28
CA GLY A 376 -8.83 30.31 22.44
C GLY A 376 -9.38 28.90 22.69
N LYS A 377 -8.57 27.85 22.44
CA LYS A 377 -9.01 26.44 22.58
C LYS A 377 -9.40 26.14 24.03
N TYR A 378 -10.50 25.41 24.20
CA TYR A 378 -10.88 24.79 25.48
C TYR A 378 -10.75 23.27 25.37
N ASP A 379 -10.50 22.61 26.50
CA ASP A 379 -10.29 21.15 26.56
C ASP A 379 -11.51 20.46 27.19
N THR A 380 -12.01 19.39 26.56
CA THR A 380 -13.18 18.63 27.04
C THR A 380 -12.82 17.53 28.04
N LEU A 381 -11.53 17.28 28.29
CA LEU A 381 -11.04 16.26 29.25
C LEU A 381 -11.60 14.85 28.96
N GLU A 382 -11.71 14.48 27.69
CA GLU A 382 -12.21 13.15 27.27
C GLU A 382 -11.14 12.05 27.33
N GLY A 383 -9.86 12.41 27.41
CA GLY A 383 -8.75 11.48 27.36
C GLY A 383 -8.22 11.10 28.74
N LEU A 384 -7.24 10.19 28.74
CA LEU A 384 -6.61 9.72 29.97
C LEU A 384 -5.63 10.73 30.53
N LYS A 385 -4.79 11.33 29.68
CA LYS A 385 -3.68 12.19 30.10
C LYS A 385 -4.16 13.52 30.69
N GLU A 386 -5.20 14.15 30.13
CA GLU A 386 -5.67 15.43 30.65
C GLU A 386 -6.23 15.26 32.06
N ASN A 387 -7.04 14.21 32.27
CA ASN A 387 -7.60 13.91 33.58
C ASN A 387 -6.52 13.61 34.62
N VAL A 388 -5.45 12.90 34.25
CA VAL A 388 -4.30 12.68 35.15
C VAL A 388 -3.62 14.00 35.51
N ILE A 389 -3.37 14.88 34.54
CA ILE A 389 -2.69 16.17 34.75
C ILE A 389 -3.52 17.11 35.64
N VAL A 390 -4.84 17.14 35.43
CA VAL A 390 -5.78 17.98 36.19
C VAL A 390 -6.14 17.37 37.56
N GLY A 391 -5.83 16.08 37.78
CA GLY A 391 -6.18 15.37 39.01
C GLY A 391 -7.65 14.90 39.08
N SER A 392 -8.30 14.76 37.93
CA SER A 392 -9.66 14.23 37.79
C SER A 392 -9.65 12.70 37.57
N LEU A 393 -10.81 12.06 37.75
CA LEU A 393 -10.95 10.63 37.49
C LEU A 393 -10.77 10.34 36.00
N ILE A 394 -9.87 9.41 35.65
CA ILE A 394 -9.67 9.01 34.26
C ILE A 394 -10.92 8.34 33.68
N PRO A 395 -11.24 8.58 32.39
CA PRO A 395 -12.42 8.03 31.72
C PRO A 395 -12.26 6.55 31.31
N ALA A 396 -11.61 5.74 32.15
CA ALA A 396 -11.43 4.31 31.96
C ALA A 396 -11.63 3.55 33.28
N GLY A 397 -11.95 2.25 33.18
CA GLY A 397 -12.18 1.39 34.34
C GLY A 397 -13.29 1.93 35.24
N THR A 398 -12.97 2.17 36.52
CA THR A 398 -13.92 2.68 37.52
C THR A 398 -14.38 4.10 37.22
N GLY A 399 -13.53 4.96 36.66
CA GLY A 399 -13.91 6.34 36.33
C GLY A 399 -14.94 6.40 35.20
N ALA A 400 -14.85 5.51 34.20
CA ALA A 400 -15.87 5.38 33.15
C ALA A 400 -17.23 4.92 33.70
N GLN A 401 -17.24 4.03 34.70
CA GLN A 401 -18.48 3.61 35.35
C GLN A 401 -19.13 4.76 36.11
N VAL A 402 -18.35 5.52 36.88
CA VAL A 402 -18.85 6.70 37.60
C VAL A 402 -19.37 7.75 36.64
N ALA A 403 -18.66 8.03 35.54
CA ALA A 403 -19.10 8.95 34.51
C ALA A 403 -20.42 8.50 33.87
N ARG A 404 -20.57 7.22 33.55
CA ARG A 404 -21.82 6.65 33.01
C ARG A 404 -22.97 6.78 34.01
N ILE A 405 -22.75 6.49 35.29
CA ILE A 405 -23.76 6.65 36.34
C ILE A 405 -24.18 8.11 36.45
N LYS A 406 -23.22 9.05 36.44
CA LYS A 406 -23.49 10.49 36.44
C LYS A 406 -24.32 10.91 35.23
N GLN A 407 -23.94 10.51 34.01
CA GLN A 407 -24.72 10.80 32.80
C GLN A 407 -26.17 10.29 32.89
N VAL A 408 -26.37 9.07 33.40
CA VAL A 408 -27.72 8.51 33.59
C VAL A 408 -28.50 9.29 34.65
N ALA A 409 -27.85 9.70 35.74
CA ALA A 409 -28.46 10.53 36.78
C ALA A 409 -28.88 11.89 36.21
N THR A 410 -27.97 12.61 35.53
CA THR A 410 -28.24 13.90 34.91
C THR A 410 -29.37 13.81 33.89
N ARG A 411 -29.34 12.80 33.00
CA ARG A 411 -30.42 12.61 32.01
C ARG A 411 -31.77 12.34 32.67
N ARG A 412 -31.80 11.62 33.80
CA ARG A 412 -33.03 11.40 34.57
C ARG A 412 -33.52 12.68 35.25
N ASP A 413 -32.60 13.45 35.82
CA ASP A 413 -32.91 14.74 36.44
C ASP A 413 -33.48 15.72 35.40
N ASP A 414 -32.88 15.80 34.20
CA ASP A 414 -33.36 16.62 33.09
C ASP A 414 -34.77 16.22 32.64
N LEU A 415 -35.04 14.91 32.54
CA LEU A 415 -36.37 14.40 32.21
C LEU A 415 -37.40 14.74 33.30
N ILE A 416 -37.03 14.65 34.57
CA ILE A 416 -37.90 15.01 35.70
C ILE A 416 -38.19 16.50 35.70
N VAL A 417 -37.19 17.34 35.44
CA VAL A 417 -37.34 18.80 35.34
C VAL A 417 -38.23 19.14 34.15
N GLY A 418 -38.03 18.51 32.98
CA GLY A 418 -38.89 18.69 31.81
C GLY A 418 -40.34 18.30 32.09
N GLN A 419 -40.58 17.14 32.71
CA GLN A 419 -41.94 16.72 33.11
C GLN A 419 -42.58 17.66 34.12
N LYS A 420 -41.82 18.20 35.07
CA LYS A 420 -42.31 19.20 36.03
C LYS A 420 -42.63 20.53 35.34
N ALA A 421 -41.81 20.96 34.38
CA ALA A 421 -42.05 22.15 33.58
C ALA A 421 -43.31 21.99 32.71
N ASP A 422 -43.50 20.83 32.08
CA ASP A 422 -44.70 20.51 31.29
C ASP A 422 -45.96 20.43 32.17
N ALA A 423 -45.84 19.84 33.36
CA ALA A 423 -46.93 19.77 34.32
C ALA A 423 -47.31 21.16 34.86
N ALA A 424 -46.31 22.01 35.15
CA ALA A 424 -46.53 23.39 35.56
C ALA A 424 -47.15 24.22 34.43
N ALA A 425 -46.67 24.07 33.18
CA ALA A 425 -47.23 24.74 32.02
C ALA A 425 -48.69 24.32 31.76
N LYS A 426 -49.00 23.02 31.91
CA LYS A 426 -50.38 22.52 31.85
C LYS A 426 -51.24 23.10 32.96
N ALA A 427 -50.76 23.15 34.20
CA ALA A 427 -51.49 23.70 35.35
C ALA A 427 -51.78 25.20 35.19
N VAL A 428 -50.83 25.98 34.67
CA VAL A 428 -51.01 27.39 34.36
C VAL A 428 -52.01 27.57 33.22
N ALA A 429 -51.98 26.71 32.18
CA ALA A 429 -52.95 26.76 31.09
C ALA A 429 -54.38 26.38 31.54
N THR A 430 -54.55 25.43 32.46
CA THR A 430 -55.86 25.14 33.07
C THR A 430 -56.33 26.27 33.97
N ALA A 431 -55.44 26.89 34.75
CA ALA A 431 -55.79 28.05 35.57
C ALA A 431 -56.19 29.26 34.72
N ALA A 432 -55.49 29.53 33.62
CA ALA A 432 -55.83 30.60 32.68
C ALA A 432 -57.21 30.37 32.03
N LYS A 433 -57.50 29.14 31.59
CA LYS A 433 -58.84 28.77 31.08
C LYS A 433 -59.94 28.89 32.13
N ALA A 434 -59.65 28.60 33.40
CA ALA A 434 -60.62 28.75 34.48
C ALA A 434 -60.91 30.23 34.81
N VAL A 435 -59.91 31.11 34.69
CA VAL A 435 -60.08 32.56 34.86
C VAL A 435 -60.84 33.17 33.68
N GLU A 436 -60.57 32.72 32.45
CA GLU A 436 -61.27 33.17 31.24
C GLU A 436 -62.75 32.76 31.23
N ALA A 437 -63.08 31.59 31.80
CA ALA A 437 -64.46 31.14 31.99
C ALA A 437 -65.20 31.82 33.15
N ALA A 438 -64.48 32.52 34.05
CA ALA A 438 -65.04 33.20 35.22
C ALA A 438 -65.27 34.71 35.01
N LEU A 439 -64.88 35.26 33.86
CA LEU A 439 -65.18 36.64 33.49
C LEU A 439 -66.65 36.74 33.04
N PRO A 440 -67.48 37.57 33.69
CA PRO A 440 -68.88 37.74 33.29
C PRO A 440 -68.93 38.42 31.91
N ALA A 441 -69.88 37.98 31.08
CA ALA A 441 -70.13 38.57 29.77
C ALA A 441 -70.40 40.08 29.94
N ALA A 442 -69.59 40.91 29.28
CA ALA A 442 -69.79 42.35 29.26
C ALA A 442 -71.14 42.68 28.57
N GLU A 443 -71.96 43.48 29.24
CA GLU A 443 -73.28 43.98 28.79
C GLU A 443 -73.21 44.78 27.47
#